data_AF-A0A7R9XV41-F1
#
_entry.id   AF-A0A7R9XV41-F1
#
_cell.length_a   1.000
_cell.length_b   1.000
_cell.length_c   1.000
_cell.angle_alpha   90.00
_cell.angle_beta   90.00
_cell.angle_gamma   90.00
#
_symmetry.space_group_name_H-M   'P 1'
#
loop_
_entity.id
_entity.type
_entity.pdbx_description
1 polymer ?
#
loop_
_entity_poly.entity_id
_entity_poly.type
_entity_poly.pdbx_seq_one_letter_code
_entity_poly.pdbx_strand_id
1 'polypeptide(L)'
;MTFSAMRAVGMASARASALSRGTARGTARAGPLNHPLANLSPKGRGGRVARPRPSRSSSRNVAIVHAALRRLDCPEGCEPSWKDVAFKNAPVFDRSETSTGIAHIGVGGFHRSHQQAYMNELLARDFDAAKTWLYTGVGVMPNDAGMRDYLRGNDWSYPIVARDGADGGELRATVEEVVTIRDMLLAYEDPVVAIEALADPAIKIVSLTITEFGYRVPLHKGDFALIDNALNGILGTDAFDLDSIAEECALEEECKAPTTFGLICAAAALRFERGIKPFTLMSCDNLPENGEVCKKRMTSAGEELVCGGLCAASLDAFVVWIQTAVKYPSTMVDRITPATSWEDIATLPERCGIEDEWPVMSEPYKHW
;
A
#
# COMPACT_ATOMS: atom_id res chain seq x y z
N MET A 1 13.65 44.24 -45.14
CA MET A 1 14.74 43.28 -45.09
C MET A 1 15.31 43.63 -43.72
N THR A 2 15.82 42.67 -43.01
CA THR A 2 16.78 41.88 -43.73
C THR A 2 16.36 40.43 -43.83
N PHE A 3 15.26 40.07 -44.54
CA PHE A 3 13.77 40.24 -44.36
C PHE A 3 13.31 38.86 -43.87
N SER A 4 12.22 38.60 -43.14
CA SER A 4 11.03 39.34 -42.76
C SER A 4 10.54 38.62 -41.49
N ALA A 5 10.41 39.30 -40.35
CA ALA A 5 9.20 40.01 -39.95
C ALA A 5 8.01 39.10 -39.60
N MET A 6 7.51 39.31 -38.37
CA MET A 6 6.10 39.37 -38.00
C MET A 6 5.25 38.10 -38.26
N ARG A 7 4.54 37.56 -37.27
CA ARG A 7 3.51 38.29 -36.52
C ARG A 7 3.30 37.69 -35.14
N ALA A 8 3.36 38.57 -34.14
CA ALA A 8 2.38 38.55 -33.08
C ALA A 8 0.99 38.90 -33.65
N VAL A 9 -0.02 38.14 -33.24
CA VAL A 9 -1.40 38.60 -33.02
C VAL A 9 -1.75 37.96 -31.67
N GLY A 10 -2.08 38.66 -30.59
CA GLY A 10 -2.80 39.92 -30.53
C GLY A 10 -4.17 39.63 -29.94
N MET A 11 -4.25 39.79 -28.62
CA MET A 11 -5.43 39.94 -27.74
C MET A 11 -6.80 40.21 -28.39
N ALA A 12 -7.83 39.58 -27.83
CA ALA A 12 -9.06 40.23 -27.35
C ALA A 12 -9.78 39.23 -26.41
N SER A 13 -9.85 39.40 -25.09
CA SER A 13 -10.68 40.35 -24.35
C SER A 13 -12.14 40.38 -24.82
N ALA A 14 -13.02 39.68 -24.09
CA ALA A 14 -14.40 40.08 -23.91
C ALA A 14 -14.77 39.95 -22.42
N ARG A 15 -14.72 41.08 -21.72
CA ARG A 15 -15.53 41.36 -20.52
C ARG A 15 -16.94 41.73 -20.96
N ALA A 16 -17.95 41.25 -20.25
CA ALA A 16 -19.23 41.94 -19.99
C ALA A 16 -20.00 41.07 -18.96
N SER A 17 -20.06 41.49 -17.69
CA SER A 17 -21.15 42.26 -17.06
C SER A 17 -22.35 41.35 -16.72
N ALA A 18 -22.79 41.13 -15.49
CA ALA A 18 -23.14 42.01 -14.34
C ALA A 18 -24.62 41.77 -14.03
N LEU A 19 -24.97 41.87 -12.73
CA LEU A 19 -26.33 42.06 -12.16
C LEU A 19 -27.21 40.79 -12.14
N SER A 20 -27.98 40.46 -11.10
CA SER A 20 -28.36 41.18 -9.89
C SER A 20 -29.00 40.24 -8.85
N ARG A 21 -28.73 40.55 -7.58
CA ARG A 21 -29.61 40.55 -6.39
C ARG A 21 -31.03 39.97 -6.55
N GLY A 22 -31.39 39.08 -5.61
CA GLY A 22 -32.77 38.73 -5.27
C GLY A 22 -32.87 38.02 -3.92
N THR A 23 -32.99 38.80 -2.85
CA THR A 23 -33.31 38.37 -1.47
C THR A 23 -34.82 38.22 -1.28
N ALA A 24 -35.30 37.13 -0.65
CA ALA A 24 -36.48 37.06 0.23
C ALA A 24 -36.54 35.64 0.84
N ARG A 25 -36.23 35.39 2.13
CA ARG A 25 -37.03 35.62 3.35
C ARG A 25 -38.48 35.11 3.29
N GLY A 26 -38.76 34.13 4.15
CA GLY A 26 -40.10 33.65 4.56
C GLY A 26 -39.98 32.36 5.37
N THR A 27 -39.31 32.36 6.53
CA THR A 27 -39.92 32.33 7.88
C THR A 27 -41.20 31.49 8.06
N ALA A 28 -41.01 30.42 8.83
CA ALA A 28 -41.82 30.00 9.99
C ALA A 28 -43.23 29.40 9.76
N ARG A 29 -43.44 28.16 10.24
CA ARG A 29 -43.86 27.92 11.63
C ARG A 29 -43.92 26.42 11.95
N ALA A 30 -43.39 26.11 13.13
CA ALA A 30 -43.59 24.88 13.87
C ALA A 30 -45.02 24.81 14.46
N GLY A 31 -45.48 23.59 14.70
CA GLY A 31 -46.70 23.29 15.47
C GLY A 31 -46.75 21.79 15.78
N PRO A 32 -46.55 21.38 17.05
CA PRO A 32 -46.40 19.98 17.44
C PRO A 32 -47.75 19.37 17.85
N LEU A 33 -47.91 18.05 17.71
CA LEU A 33 -48.95 17.32 18.45
C LEU A 33 -48.44 15.98 19.00
N ASN A 34 -48.77 15.81 20.27
CA ASN A 34 -48.37 14.79 21.23
C ASN A 34 -48.85 13.36 20.92
N HIS A 35 -48.02 12.40 21.33
CA HIS A 35 -48.25 11.14 22.10
C HIS A 35 -49.69 10.75 22.48
N PRO A 36 -50.01 9.43 22.58
CA PRO A 36 -49.46 8.55 23.64
C PRO A 36 -49.11 7.11 23.19
N LEU A 37 -47.99 6.52 23.63
CA LEU A 37 -47.89 5.61 24.79
C LEU A 37 -49.08 4.65 24.97
N ALA A 38 -48.87 3.39 24.58
CA ALA A 38 -49.60 2.24 25.10
C ALA A 38 -48.61 1.12 25.46
N ASN A 39 -48.41 0.96 26.77
CA ASN A 39 -47.95 -0.28 27.39
C ASN A 39 -48.86 -1.44 26.99
N LEU A 40 -48.30 -2.63 26.76
CA LEU A 40 -48.85 -3.93 27.15
C LEU A 40 -47.84 -5.04 26.84
N SER A 41 -47.14 -5.52 27.88
CA SER A 41 -46.73 -6.92 28.01
C SER A 41 -47.86 -7.65 28.74
N PRO A 42 -48.12 -8.97 28.52
CA PRO A 42 -47.31 -9.99 29.20
C PRO A 42 -47.22 -11.38 28.51
N LYS A 43 -46.34 -12.21 29.10
CA LYS A 43 -46.27 -13.70 29.07
C LYS A 43 -45.27 -14.36 28.10
N GLY A 44 -44.04 -14.41 28.59
CA GLY A 44 -43.33 -15.65 28.96
C GLY A 44 -43.52 -16.92 28.12
N ARG A 45 -42.44 -17.30 27.41
CA ARG A 45 -42.03 -18.70 27.23
C ARG A 45 -40.51 -18.78 27.35
N GLY A 46 -40.05 -19.64 28.25
CA GLY A 46 -38.64 -19.85 28.55
C GLY A 46 -37.90 -20.48 27.37
N GLY A 47 -36.79 -19.84 26.99
CA GLY A 47 -35.73 -20.39 26.14
C GLY A 47 -34.44 -20.41 26.94
N ARG A 48 -33.80 -21.58 27.02
CA ARG A 48 -32.58 -21.85 27.76
C ARG A 48 -31.46 -20.87 27.38
N VAL A 49 -30.94 -20.13 28.37
CA VAL A 49 -29.69 -19.39 28.24
C VAL A 49 -28.54 -20.41 28.20
N ALA A 50 -27.98 -20.63 27.02
CA ALA A 50 -26.73 -21.37 26.86
C ALA A 50 -25.59 -20.54 27.47
N ARG A 51 -25.01 -21.02 28.56
CA ARG A 51 -23.77 -20.46 29.12
C ARG A 51 -22.64 -20.65 28.10
N PRO A 52 -21.80 -19.63 27.83
CA PRO A 52 -20.59 -19.83 27.05
C PRO A 52 -19.68 -20.80 27.82
N ARG A 53 -19.32 -21.92 27.19
CA ARG A 53 -18.21 -22.75 27.67
C ARG A 53 -16.92 -21.95 27.51
N PRO A 54 -16.01 -21.92 28.49
CA PRO A 54 -14.70 -21.34 28.27
C PRO A 54 -14.00 -22.17 27.18
N SER A 55 -13.70 -21.53 26.06
CA SER A 55 -12.88 -22.17 25.03
C SER A 55 -11.52 -22.45 25.65
N ARG A 56 -11.11 -23.72 25.55
CA ARG A 56 -9.78 -24.15 25.94
C ARG A 56 -8.78 -23.27 25.19
N SER A 57 -7.93 -22.58 25.93
CA SER A 57 -6.74 -21.94 25.39
C SER A 57 -5.89 -23.03 24.75
N SER A 58 -6.03 -23.22 23.44
CA SER A 58 -4.97 -23.84 22.67
C SER A 58 -3.79 -22.89 22.77
N SER A 59 -2.75 -23.31 23.48
CA SER A 59 -1.41 -22.74 23.35
C SER A 59 -1.14 -22.58 21.86
N ARG A 60 -1.21 -21.34 21.36
CA ARG A 60 -0.75 -21.02 20.01
C ARG A 60 0.70 -21.45 20.00
N ASN A 61 1.07 -22.37 19.12
CA ASN A 61 2.46 -22.58 18.78
C ASN A 61 2.97 -21.23 18.29
N VAL A 62 3.71 -20.55 19.17
CA VAL A 62 4.41 -19.31 18.85
C VAL A 62 5.47 -19.72 17.85
N ALA A 63 5.27 -19.36 16.58
CA ALA A 63 6.26 -19.59 15.54
C ALA A 63 7.40 -18.61 15.77
N ILE A 64 8.38 -19.04 16.58
CA ILE A 64 9.69 -18.38 16.63
C ILE A 64 10.24 -18.48 15.20
N VAL A 65 10.34 -17.35 14.52
CA VAL A 65 11.08 -17.33 13.25
C VAL A 65 12.54 -17.46 13.63
N HIS A 66 13.05 -18.68 13.50
CA HIS A 66 14.47 -18.85 13.30
C HIS A 66 14.75 -18.19 11.95
N ALA A 67 15.27 -16.97 11.96
CA ALA A 67 15.87 -16.35 10.78
C ALA A 67 17.19 -17.05 10.41
N ALA A 68 17.28 -18.36 10.62
CA ALA A 68 18.20 -19.18 9.86
C ALA A 68 17.68 -19.12 8.44
N LEU A 69 18.51 -18.67 7.49
CA LEU A 69 18.20 -18.76 6.06
C LEU A 69 17.53 -20.12 5.81
N ARG A 70 16.27 -20.13 5.34
CA ARG A 70 15.67 -21.35 4.80
C ARG A 70 16.33 -21.63 3.46
N ARG A 71 17.60 -22.00 3.51
CA ARG A 71 18.33 -22.53 2.36
C ARG A 71 17.75 -23.90 2.11
N LEU A 72 17.53 -24.26 0.86
CA LEU A 72 17.72 -25.67 0.54
C LEU A 72 19.23 -25.91 0.72
N ASP A 73 19.57 -26.96 1.47
CA ASP A 73 20.98 -27.34 1.63
C ASP A 73 21.55 -27.58 0.24
N CYS A 74 22.58 -26.81 -0.10
CA CYS A 74 23.30 -27.02 -1.35
C CYS A 74 23.80 -28.49 -1.36
N PRO A 75 23.75 -29.22 -2.48
CA PRO A 75 24.18 -30.61 -2.53
C PRO A 75 25.55 -30.80 -1.87
N GLU A 76 25.71 -31.87 -1.08
CA GLU A 76 26.96 -32.14 -0.36
C GLU A 76 28.19 -31.96 -1.26
N GLY A 77 29.10 -31.07 -0.88
CA GLY A 77 30.34 -30.78 -1.62
C GLY A 77 30.30 -29.58 -2.57
N CYS A 78 29.21 -28.81 -2.63
CA CYS A 78 29.18 -27.56 -3.39
C CYS A 78 29.90 -26.42 -2.62
N GLU A 79 31.16 -26.17 -2.96
CA GLU A 79 31.87 -24.97 -2.51
C GLU A 79 31.49 -23.77 -3.39
N PRO A 80 31.16 -22.59 -2.81
CA PRO A 80 30.87 -21.39 -3.59
C PRO A 80 32.00 -21.04 -4.55
N SER A 81 31.69 -20.85 -5.82
CA SER A 81 32.65 -20.49 -6.87
C SER A 81 33.04 -19.02 -6.82
N TRP A 82 32.21 -18.15 -6.23
CA TRP A 82 32.63 -16.80 -5.90
C TRP A 82 33.55 -16.78 -4.70
N LYS A 83 34.62 -15.99 -4.81
CA LYS A 83 35.55 -15.77 -3.71
C LYS A 83 34.88 -14.89 -2.66
N ASP A 84 35.12 -15.20 -1.40
CA ASP A 84 34.70 -14.38 -0.25
C ASP A 84 33.18 -14.09 -0.18
N VAL A 85 32.35 -15.14 -0.29
CA VAL A 85 30.91 -15.01 0.00
C VAL A 85 30.71 -14.80 1.51
N ALA A 86 30.27 -13.60 1.88
CA ALA A 86 29.98 -13.23 3.26
C ALA A 86 28.48 -13.38 3.56
N PHE A 87 28.13 -14.04 4.66
CA PHE A 87 26.76 -14.13 5.13
C PHE A 87 26.54 -13.20 6.31
N LYS A 88 25.57 -12.29 6.19
CA LYS A 88 25.14 -11.48 7.34
C LYS A 88 24.25 -12.31 8.25
N ASN A 89 24.40 -12.11 9.55
CA ASN A 89 23.47 -12.66 10.54
C ASN A 89 22.11 -11.96 10.37
N ALA A 90 21.05 -12.75 10.22
CA ALA A 90 19.70 -12.23 10.17
C ALA A 90 19.22 -11.82 11.58
N PRO A 91 18.28 -10.86 11.70
CA PRO A 91 17.63 -10.59 12.98
C PRO A 91 16.86 -11.81 13.46
N VAL A 92 17.10 -12.25 14.71
CA VAL A 92 16.39 -13.38 15.32
C VAL A 92 15.36 -12.85 16.32
N PHE A 93 14.08 -13.12 16.07
CA PHE A 93 12.99 -12.66 16.94
C PHE A 93 11.75 -13.56 16.81
N ASP A 94 10.87 -13.50 17.80
CA ASP A 94 9.53 -14.06 17.69
C ASP A 94 8.64 -13.13 16.86
N ARG A 95 8.17 -13.62 15.71
CA ARG A 95 7.30 -12.86 14.81
C ARG A 95 5.95 -12.51 15.45
N SER A 96 5.55 -13.20 16.52
CA SER A 96 4.36 -12.84 17.28
C SER A 96 4.51 -11.52 18.06
N GLU A 97 5.74 -11.07 18.30
CA GLU A 97 6.06 -9.81 18.98
C GLU A 97 6.13 -8.61 18.03
N THR A 98 6.04 -8.83 16.71
CA THR A 98 6.12 -7.77 15.70
C THR A 98 4.76 -7.51 15.04
N SER A 99 4.56 -6.28 14.55
CA SER A 99 3.36 -5.84 13.84
C SER A 99 3.72 -4.97 12.65
N THR A 100 2.76 -4.78 11.74
CA THR A 100 2.93 -3.89 10.60
C THR A 100 2.69 -2.44 11.00
N GLY A 101 3.58 -1.55 10.58
CA GLY A 101 3.40 -0.09 10.66
C GLY A 101 3.46 0.61 9.31
N ILE A 102 3.87 -0.14 8.27
CA ILE A 102 4.08 0.35 6.91
C ILE A 102 3.37 -0.57 5.92
N ALA A 103 2.51 -0.01 5.07
CA ALA A 103 2.03 -0.69 3.88
C ALA A 103 2.91 -0.28 2.69
N HIS A 104 3.27 -1.21 1.81
CA HIS A 104 4.07 -0.90 0.62
C HIS A 104 3.37 -1.37 -0.66
N ILE A 105 3.09 -0.43 -1.56
CA ILE A 105 2.46 -0.73 -2.86
C ILE A 105 3.55 -0.85 -3.93
N GLY A 106 3.56 -2.01 -4.61
CA GLY A 106 4.54 -2.35 -5.62
C GLY A 106 5.75 -3.09 -5.05
N VAL A 107 5.57 -4.35 -4.64
CA VAL A 107 6.62 -5.20 -4.03
C VAL A 107 7.59 -5.71 -5.11
N GLY A 108 8.39 -4.80 -5.65
CA GLY A 108 9.40 -5.10 -6.68
C GLY A 108 10.77 -5.45 -6.11
N GLY A 109 11.73 -5.69 -7.02
CA GLY A 109 13.13 -5.91 -6.65
C GLY A 109 13.70 -4.75 -5.83
N PHE A 110 13.52 -3.51 -6.30
CA PHE A 110 14.06 -2.32 -5.62
C PHE A 110 13.55 -2.18 -4.18
N HIS A 111 12.25 -2.38 -3.94
CA HIS A 111 11.73 -2.37 -2.57
C HIS A 111 12.38 -3.43 -1.68
N ARG A 112 12.45 -4.66 -2.23
CA ARG A 112 13.01 -5.81 -1.53
C ARG A 112 14.49 -5.66 -1.21
N SER A 113 15.26 -4.99 -2.07
CA SER A 113 16.68 -4.73 -1.85
C SER A 113 16.93 -3.43 -1.08
N HIS A 114 16.04 -2.43 -1.08
CA HIS A 114 16.33 -1.11 -0.54
C HIS A 114 15.64 -0.86 0.80
N GLN A 115 14.34 -0.55 0.81
CA GLN A 115 13.64 -0.16 2.04
C GLN A 115 13.59 -1.30 3.05
N GLN A 116 13.40 -2.54 2.57
CA GLN A 116 13.43 -3.72 3.44
C GLN A 116 14.81 -3.94 4.06
N ALA A 117 15.91 -3.69 3.33
CA ALA A 117 17.27 -3.81 3.88
C ALA A 117 17.54 -2.79 5.01
N TYR A 118 17.00 -1.56 4.91
CA TYR A 118 17.08 -0.58 6.00
C TYR A 118 16.26 -1.00 7.21
N MET A 119 15.06 -1.55 7.01
CA MET A 119 14.24 -2.04 8.11
C MET A 119 14.87 -3.26 8.78
N ASN A 120 15.50 -4.15 8.01
CA ASN A 120 16.19 -5.33 8.51
C ASN A 120 17.38 -4.93 9.41
N GLU A 121 18.17 -3.93 8.99
CA GLU A 121 19.23 -3.35 9.82
C GLU A 121 18.71 -2.66 11.08
N LEU A 122 17.59 -1.92 10.99
CA LEU A 122 16.98 -1.29 12.15
C LEU A 122 16.49 -2.34 13.15
N LEU A 123 15.85 -3.41 12.67
CA LEU A 123 15.37 -4.52 13.49
C LEU A 123 16.51 -5.27 14.19
N ALA A 124 17.64 -5.47 13.51
CA ALA A 124 18.84 -6.05 14.11
C ALA A 124 19.48 -5.13 15.17
N ARG A 125 19.44 -3.81 14.94
CA ARG A 125 20.10 -2.82 15.79
C ARG A 125 19.28 -2.47 17.03
N ASP A 126 17.98 -2.33 16.87
CA ASP A 126 17.04 -1.90 17.92
C ASP A 126 15.67 -2.54 17.70
N PHE A 127 15.51 -3.75 18.22
CA PHE A 127 14.28 -4.53 18.07
C PHE A 127 13.06 -3.80 18.62
N ASP A 128 13.15 -3.17 19.79
CA ASP A 128 12.00 -2.50 20.41
C ASP A 128 11.55 -1.27 19.62
N ALA A 129 12.48 -0.53 19.01
CA ALA A 129 12.14 0.57 18.13
C ALA A 129 11.53 0.10 16.80
N ALA A 130 11.92 -1.08 16.30
CA ALA A 130 11.57 -1.56 14.97
C ALA A 130 10.35 -2.50 14.92
N LYS A 131 10.06 -3.24 15.99
CA LYS A 131 9.11 -4.37 15.99
C LYS A 131 7.71 -4.03 15.52
N THR A 132 7.28 -2.76 15.58
CA THR A 132 5.96 -2.32 15.12
C THR A 132 5.96 -1.67 13.74
N TRP A 133 7.08 -1.66 13.03
CA TRP A 133 7.28 -0.96 11.75
C TRP A 133 7.52 -1.89 10.57
N LEU A 134 7.28 -3.20 10.74
CA LEU A 134 7.39 -4.14 9.64
C LEU A 134 6.35 -3.84 8.55
N TYR A 135 6.51 -4.52 7.41
CA TYR A 135 5.77 -4.22 6.19
C TYR A 135 4.63 -5.19 5.91
N THR A 136 3.53 -4.68 5.38
CA THR A 136 2.58 -5.46 4.59
C THR A 136 2.68 -4.99 3.15
N GLY A 137 3.02 -5.89 2.24
CA GLY A 137 3.05 -5.64 0.81
C GLY A 137 1.64 -5.54 0.23
N VAL A 138 1.50 -4.78 -0.86
CA VAL A 138 0.27 -4.65 -1.61
C VAL A 138 0.61 -4.70 -3.10
N GLY A 139 0.12 -5.75 -3.76
CA GLY A 139 0.10 -5.85 -5.22
C GLY A 139 -1.20 -5.30 -5.77
N VAL A 140 -1.13 -4.58 -6.89
CA VAL A 140 -2.30 -3.98 -7.58
C VAL A 140 -2.49 -4.57 -8.97
N MET A 141 -1.56 -5.40 -9.45
CA MET A 141 -1.57 -5.99 -10.77
C MET A 141 -1.51 -7.53 -10.69
N PRO A 142 -2.08 -8.27 -11.65
CA PRO A 142 -2.04 -9.74 -11.66
C PRO A 142 -0.64 -10.36 -11.59
N ASN A 143 0.36 -9.69 -12.17
CA ASN A 143 1.76 -10.15 -12.13
C ASN A 143 2.38 -10.13 -10.72
N ASP A 144 1.76 -9.46 -9.75
CA ASP A 144 2.20 -9.45 -8.35
C ASP A 144 1.93 -10.79 -7.63
N ALA A 145 1.04 -11.64 -8.17
CA ALA A 145 0.68 -12.93 -7.54
C ALA A 145 1.87 -13.85 -7.34
N GLY A 146 2.76 -13.95 -8.33
CA GLY A 146 3.94 -14.80 -8.23
C GLY A 146 4.83 -14.40 -7.06
N MET A 147 5.06 -13.09 -6.86
CA MET A 147 5.86 -12.58 -5.74
C MET A 147 5.18 -12.86 -4.40
N ARG A 148 3.85 -12.66 -4.32
CA ARG A 148 3.05 -12.96 -3.13
C ARG A 148 3.13 -14.44 -2.74
N ASP A 149 3.00 -15.34 -3.72
CA ASP A 149 3.01 -16.78 -3.50
C ASP A 149 4.40 -17.28 -3.09
N TYR A 150 5.46 -16.79 -3.76
CA TYR A 150 6.85 -17.06 -3.37
C TYR A 150 7.11 -16.62 -1.93
N LEU A 151 6.83 -15.35 -1.59
CA LEU A 151 7.07 -14.84 -0.24
C LEU A 151 6.25 -15.62 0.80
N ARG A 152 4.97 -15.89 0.54
CA ARG A 152 4.14 -16.69 1.44
C ARG A 152 4.69 -18.10 1.64
N GLY A 153 5.14 -18.74 0.56
CA GLY A 153 5.75 -20.07 0.58
C GLY A 153 7.07 -20.11 1.37
N ASN A 154 7.80 -19.00 1.37
CA ASN A 154 9.09 -18.86 2.04
C ASN A 154 9.01 -18.21 3.44
N ASP A 155 7.86 -18.32 4.13
CA ASP A 155 7.66 -17.69 5.45
C ASP A 155 7.99 -16.19 5.46
N TRP A 156 7.71 -15.53 4.33
CA TRP A 156 7.93 -14.12 4.06
C TRP A 156 9.38 -13.66 4.25
N SER A 157 10.33 -14.57 4.04
CA SER A 157 11.73 -14.24 3.99
C SER A 157 12.30 -14.45 2.59
N TYR A 158 13.42 -13.81 2.31
CA TYR A 158 14.15 -13.94 1.06
C TYR A 158 15.58 -13.39 1.21
N PRO A 159 16.54 -13.88 0.40
CA PRO A 159 17.89 -13.35 0.40
C PRO A 159 18.04 -12.15 -0.54
N ILE A 160 18.72 -11.11 -0.07
CA ILE A 160 19.43 -10.14 -0.91
C ILE A 160 20.81 -10.70 -1.19
N VAL A 161 21.17 -10.79 -2.47
CA VAL A 161 22.52 -11.14 -2.91
C VAL A 161 23.17 -9.90 -3.51
N ALA A 162 23.99 -9.23 -2.70
CA ALA A 162 24.68 -8.01 -3.08
C ALA A 162 26.05 -8.37 -3.68
N ARG A 163 26.29 -8.04 -4.96
CA ARG A 163 27.51 -8.38 -5.70
C ARG A 163 28.39 -7.16 -5.90
N ASP A 164 29.68 -7.27 -5.60
CA ASP A 164 30.71 -6.30 -6.02
C ASP A 164 31.83 -6.97 -6.83
N GLY A 165 32.60 -6.14 -7.54
CA GLY A 165 33.69 -6.58 -8.42
C GLY A 165 33.39 -6.38 -9.92
N ALA A 166 34.43 -6.49 -10.74
CA ALA A 166 34.33 -6.41 -12.20
C ALA A 166 34.33 -7.82 -12.82
N ASP A 167 33.68 -7.97 -13.97
CA ASP A 167 33.69 -9.21 -14.76
C ASP A 167 35.15 -9.58 -15.11
N GLY A 168 35.65 -10.69 -14.55
CA GLY A 168 36.99 -11.20 -14.88
C GLY A 168 37.84 -11.80 -13.75
N GLY A 169 37.40 -11.82 -12.48
CA GLY A 169 38.09 -12.67 -11.49
C GLY A 169 37.94 -12.37 -9.99
N GLU A 170 37.19 -11.33 -9.60
CA GLU A 170 37.04 -10.93 -8.18
C GLU A 170 35.61 -10.55 -7.83
N LEU A 171 34.62 -11.30 -8.34
CA LEU A 171 33.25 -11.14 -7.87
C LEU A 171 33.17 -11.63 -6.42
N ARG A 172 32.80 -10.72 -5.51
CA ARG A 172 32.42 -11.06 -4.13
C ARG A 172 30.93 -10.87 -3.96
N ALA A 173 30.38 -11.55 -2.97
CA ALA A 173 28.99 -11.35 -2.62
C ALA A 173 28.79 -11.26 -1.11
N THR A 174 27.84 -10.40 -0.74
CA THR A 174 27.24 -10.42 0.59
C THR A 174 25.81 -10.90 0.47
N VAL A 175 25.47 -11.95 1.22
CA VAL A 175 24.12 -12.49 1.32
C VAL A 175 23.49 -12.04 2.63
N GLU A 176 22.31 -11.44 2.55
CA GLU A 176 21.52 -10.97 3.69
C GLU A 176 20.11 -11.55 3.61
N GLU A 177 19.68 -12.27 4.65
CA GLU A 177 18.29 -12.70 4.77
C GLU A 177 17.43 -11.55 5.27
N VAL A 178 16.35 -11.28 4.56
CA VAL A 178 15.39 -10.25 4.92
C VAL A 178 14.13 -10.89 5.48
N VAL A 179 13.66 -10.38 6.62
CA VAL A 179 12.55 -10.96 7.39
C VAL A 179 11.49 -9.93 7.81
N THR A 180 11.50 -8.74 7.18
CA THR A 180 10.72 -7.57 7.60
C THR A 180 9.40 -7.40 6.86
N ILE A 181 9.11 -8.23 5.86
CA ILE A 181 7.79 -8.31 5.24
C ILE A 181 6.92 -9.35 5.97
N ARG A 182 5.72 -8.95 6.37
CA ARG A 182 4.83 -9.76 7.19
C ARG A 182 3.78 -10.52 6.41
N ASP A 183 3.30 -9.89 5.33
CA ASP A 183 2.21 -10.36 4.48
C ASP A 183 2.26 -9.59 3.16
N MET A 184 1.51 -10.05 2.16
CA MET A 184 1.28 -9.35 0.90
C MET A 184 -0.15 -9.59 0.40
N LEU A 185 -0.90 -8.51 0.26
CA LEU A 185 -2.28 -8.49 -0.22
C LEU A 185 -2.32 -8.19 -1.72
N LEU A 186 -3.31 -8.73 -2.44
CA LEU A 186 -3.54 -8.43 -3.85
C LEU A 186 -4.86 -7.68 -3.97
N ALA A 187 -4.77 -6.36 -4.20
CA ALA A 187 -5.93 -5.48 -4.23
C ALA A 187 -6.90 -5.76 -5.38
N TYR A 188 -6.43 -6.41 -6.44
CA TYR A 188 -7.30 -6.83 -7.55
C TYR A 188 -8.06 -8.14 -7.26
N GLU A 189 -7.63 -8.95 -6.26
CA GLU A 189 -8.37 -10.12 -5.79
C GLU A 189 -9.46 -9.71 -4.79
N ASP A 190 -9.10 -8.85 -3.83
CA ASP A 190 -10.01 -8.30 -2.84
C ASP A 190 -9.60 -6.86 -2.48
N PRO A 191 -10.23 -5.85 -3.11
CA PRO A 191 -9.88 -4.45 -2.85
C PRO A 191 -10.28 -4.02 -1.44
N VAL A 192 -11.32 -4.59 -0.85
CA VAL A 192 -11.80 -4.21 0.48
C VAL A 192 -10.80 -4.62 1.54
N VAL A 193 -10.27 -5.84 1.47
CA VAL A 193 -9.24 -6.33 2.39
C VAL A 193 -7.99 -5.46 2.31
N ALA A 194 -7.56 -5.07 1.10
CA ALA A 194 -6.46 -4.14 0.94
C ALA A 194 -6.78 -2.77 1.56
N ILE A 195 -7.95 -2.18 1.25
CA ILE A 195 -8.34 -0.87 1.78
C ILE A 195 -8.39 -0.85 3.31
N GLU A 196 -8.99 -1.87 3.93
CA GLU A 196 -9.05 -2.02 5.39
C GLU A 196 -7.65 -2.12 6.01
N ALA A 197 -6.76 -2.91 5.39
CA ALA A 197 -5.38 -3.01 5.84
C ALA A 197 -4.63 -1.67 5.76
N LEU A 198 -4.79 -0.90 4.67
CA LEU A 198 -4.24 0.45 4.57
C LEU A 198 -4.89 1.44 5.56
N ALA A 199 -6.16 1.22 5.90
CA ALA A 199 -6.92 2.07 6.80
C ALA A 199 -6.68 1.76 8.29
N ASP A 200 -6.05 0.64 8.64
CA ASP A 200 -5.72 0.26 10.02
C ASP A 200 -4.95 1.39 10.74
N PRO A 201 -5.40 1.87 11.92
CA PRO A 201 -4.70 2.90 12.68
C PRO A 201 -3.22 2.60 12.94
N ALA A 202 -2.79 1.34 13.00
CA ALA A 202 -1.40 0.92 13.15
C ALA A 202 -0.54 1.31 11.94
N ILE A 203 -1.10 1.31 10.73
CA ILE A 203 -0.40 1.80 9.53
C ILE A 203 -0.23 3.31 9.63
N LYS A 204 1.05 3.73 9.71
CA LYS A 204 1.45 5.13 9.77
C LYS A 204 2.02 5.62 8.45
N ILE A 205 2.53 4.72 7.62
CA ILE A 205 3.14 5.03 6.32
C ILE A 205 2.55 4.11 5.26
N VAL A 206 2.15 4.70 4.13
CA VAL A 206 1.94 3.99 2.87
C VAL A 206 3.11 4.40 1.97
N SER A 207 3.92 3.43 1.56
CA SER A 207 5.12 3.65 0.74
C SER A 207 4.97 3.07 -0.67
N LEU A 208 5.63 3.66 -1.66
CA LEU A 208 5.40 3.35 -3.08
C LEU A 208 6.70 3.06 -3.83
N THR A 209 6.72 1.97 -4.61
CA THR A 209 7.60 1.83 -5.79
C THR A 209 6.75 1.35 -6.97
N ILE A 210 6.05 2.29 -7.59
CA ILE A 210 5.01 2.03 -8.60
C ILE A 210 5.42 2.46 -10.01
N THR A 211 6.69 2.81 -10.20
CA THR A 211 7.25 3.44 -11.40
C THR A 211 6.67 4.83 -11.67
N GLU A 212 7.32 5.58 -12.57
CA GLU A 212 6.90 6.92 -12.97
C GLU A 212 5.49 6.95 -13.58
N PHE A 213 5.05 5.82 -14.16
CA PHE A 213 3.75 5.68 -14.78
C PHE A 213 2.61 5.61 -13.77
N GLY A 214 2.84 5.02 -12.58
CA GLY A 214 1.80 4.86 -11.56
C GLY A 214 1.20 6.18 -11.08
N TYR A 215 1.96 7.27 -11.15
CA TYR A 215 1.51 8.63 -10.78
C TYR A 215 0.67 9.34 -11.85
N ARG A 216 0.41 8.70 -13.00
CA ARG A 216 -0.30 9.30 -14.14
C ARG A 216 -1.60 8.60 -14.47
N VAL A 217 -1.96 7.54 -13.74
CA VAL A 217 -3.19 6.78 -13.96
C VAL A 217 -4.37 7.56 -13.34
N PRO A 218 -5.36 7.99 -14.14
CA PRO A 218 -6.56 8.66 -13.63
C PRO A 218 -7.45 7.66 -12.87
N LEU A 219 -8.29 8.18 -11.98
CA LEU A 219 -9.32 7.38 -11.33
C LEU A 219 -10.36 6.92 -12.36
N HIS A 220 -10.86 5.70 -12.20
CA HIS A 220 -11.97 5.17 -13.01
C HIS A 220 -13.21 4.90 -12.15
N LYS A 221 -14.33 4.53 -12.78
CA LYS A 221 -15.62 4.33 -12.10
C LYS A 221 -15.55 3.39 -10.89
N GLY A 222 -14.77 2.31 -10.96
CA GLY A 222 -14.54 1.42 -9.82
C GLY A 222 -13.90 2.11 -8.61
N ASP A 223 -12.89 2.96 -8.84
CA ASP A 223 -12.27 3.76 -7.77
C ASP A 223 -13.29 4.71 -7.13
N PHE A 224 -14.12 5.38 -7.95
CA PHE A 224 -15.18 6.26 -7.46
C PHE A 224 -16.15 5.50 -6.57
N ALA A 225 -16.55 4.29 -6.96
CA ALA A 225 -17.47 3.48 -6.17
C ALA A 225 -16.85 3.07 -4.82
N LEU A 226 -15.58 2.66 -4.80
CA LEU A 226 -14.87 2.33 -3.56
C LEU A 226 -14.76 3.55 -2.62
N ILE A 227 -14.41 4.71 -3.18
CA ILE A 227 -14.23 5.95 -2.42
C ILE A 227 -15.58 6.47 -1.88
N ASP A 228 -16.64 6.44 -2.68
CA ASP A 228 -17.98 6.85 -2.26
C ASP A 228 -18.48 5.97 -1.10
N ASN A 229 -18.36 4.66 -1.25
CA ASN A 229 -18.78 3.72 -0.20
C ASN A 229 -17.94 3.85 1.07
N ALA A 230 -16.65 4.19 0.95
CA ALA A 230 -15.81 4.50 2.11
C ALA A 230 -16.27 5.78 2.82
N LEU A 231 -16.54 6.86 2.09
CA LEU A 231 -17.01 8.13 2.67
C LEU A 231 -18.41 8.04 3.29
N ASN A 232 -19.24 7.12 2.81
CA ASN A 232 -20.58 6.87 3.37
C ASN A 232 -20.58 5.80 4.49
N GLY A 233 -19.42 5.26 4.88
CA GLY A 233 -19.31 4.29 5.97
C GLY A 233 -19.88 2.90 5.65
N ILE A 234 -20.01 2.57 4.36
CA ILE A 234 -20.59 1.30 3.89
C ILE A 234 -19.49 0.28 3.58
N LEU A 235 -18.33 0.74 3.09
CA LEU A 235 -17.20 -0.13 2.72
C LEU A 235 -16.78 -1.06 3.88
N GLY A 236 -16.68 -2.37 3.60
CA GLY A 236 -16.29 -3.38 4.59
C GLY A 236 -17.41 -3.85 5.53
N THR A 237 -18.64 -3.36 5.35
CA THR A 237 -19.83 -3.82 6.09
C THR A 237 -20.59 -4.88 5.30
N ASP A 238 -21.52 -5.59 5.95
CA ASP A 238 -22.43 -6.54 5.29
C ASP A 238 -23.33 -5.87 4.22
N ALA A 239 -23.41 -4.54 4.20
CA ALA A 239 -24.14 -3.77 3.19
C ALA A 239 -23.30 -3.45 1.94
N PHE A 240 -21.99 -3.70 1.96
CA PHE A 240 -21.13 -3.53 0.81
C PHE A 240 -21.06 -4.81 -0.02
N ASP A 241 -21.42 -4.71 -1.29
CA ASP A 241 -21.30 -5.79 -2.27
C ASP A 241 -20.66 -5.24 -3.54
N LEU A 242 -19.40 -5.60 -3.78
CA LEU A 242 -18.65 -5.12 -4.94
C LEU A 242 -19.24 -5.65 -6.25
N ASP A 243 -19.77 -6.88 -6.27
CA ASP A 243 -20.35 -7.48 -7.47
C ASP A 243 -21.66 -6.75 -7.82
N SER A 244 -22.50 -6.48 -6.83
CA SER A 244 -23.72 -5.66 -7.01
C SER A 244 -23.37 -4.26 -7.51
N ILE A 245 -22.35 -3.62 -6.94
CA ILE A 245 -21.88 -2.30 -7.38
C ILE A 245 -21.36 -2.36 -8.82
N ALA A 246 -20.61 -3.41 -9.17
CA ALA A 246 -20.07 -3.57 -10.51
C ALA A 246 -21.19 -3.70 -11.56
N GLU A 247 -22.25 -4.44 -11.23
CA GLU A 247 -23.45 -4.55 -12.07
C GLU A 247 -24.22 -3.22 -12.17
N GLU A 248 -24.53 -2.58 -11.03
CA GLU A 248 -25.28 -1.31 -10.98
C GLU A 248 -24.56 -0.17 -11.70
N CYS A 249 -23.24 -0.09 -11.53
CA CYS A 249 -22.40 0.93 -12.16
C CYS A 249 -21.97 0.57 -13.59
N ALA A 250 -22.33 -0.63 -14.07
CA ALA A 250 -21.90 -1.20 -15.34
C ALA A 250 -20.38 -1.03 -15.54
N LEU A 251 -19.60 -1.50 -14.56
CA LEU A 251 -18.14 -1.41 -14.59
C LEU A 251 -17.58 -2.29 -15.70
N GLU A 252 -16.66 -1.70 -16.48
CA GLU A 252 -15.82 -2.46 -17.40
C GLU A 252 -14.91 -3.40 -16.59
N GLU A 253 -14.47 -4.52 -17.17
CA GLU A 253 -13.70 -5.54 -16.45
C GLU A 253 -12.41 -4.95 -15.87
N GLU A 254 -11.78 -4.04 -16.62
CA GLU A 254 -10.58 -3.32 -16.21
C GLU A 254 -10.82 -2.37 -15.02
N CYS A 255 -12.07 -1.95 -14.80
CA CYS A 255 -12.46 -1.07 -13.70
C CYS A 255 -12.77 -1.83 -12.39
N LYS A 256 -12.77 -3.17 -12.39
CA LYS A 256 -13.02 -3.98 -11.18
C LYS A 256 -11.82 -4.00 -10.25
N ALA A 257 -10.61 -3.95 -10.81
CA ALA A 257 -9.38 -3.78 -10.04
C ALA A 257 -9.15 -2.30 -9.74
N PRO A 258 -8.86 -1.90 -8.50
CA PRO A 258 -8.61 -0.49 -8.18
C PRO A 258 -7.28 -0.03 -8.77
N THR A 259 -7.22 1.24 -9.17
CA THR A 259 -5.92 1.88 -9.42
C THR A 259 -5.17 2.07 -8.10
N THR A 260 -3.84 2.23 -8.16
CA THR A 260 -3.03 2.55 -6.97
C THR A 260 -3.58 3.74 -6.19
N PHE A 261 -3.91 4.84 -6.88
CA PHE A 261 -4.41 6.04 -6.22
C PHE A 261 -5.90 5.93 -5.86
N GLY A 262 -6.69 5.11 -6.56
CA GLY A 262 -8.03 4.73 -6.13
C GLY A 262 -8.02 3.99 -4.79
N LEU A 263 -7.13 2.99 -4.67
CA LEU A 263 -6.91 2.24 -3.43
C LEU A 263 -6.48 3.16 -2.28
N ILE A 264 -5.48 4.02 -2.50
CA ILE A 264 -4.99 4.97 -1.50
C ILE A 264 -6.09 5.95 -1.09
N CYS A 265 -6.87 6.48 -2.05
CA CYS A 265 -7.96 7.41 -1.77
C CYS A 265 -9.09 6.73 -1.00
N ALA A 266 -9.45 5.49 -1.33
CA ALA A 266 -10.47 4.74 -0.61
C ALA A 266 -10.04 4.45 0.84
N ALA A 267 -8.78 4.09 1.07
CA ALA A 267 -8.23 3.94 2.43
C ALA A 267 -8.18 5.27 3.20
N ALA A 268 -7.79 6.37 2.53
CA ALA A 268 -7.82 7.69 3.13
C ALA A 268 -9.25 8.14 3.48
N ALA A 269 -10.22 7.86 2.60
CA ALA A 269 -11.64 8.14 2.81
C ALA A 269 -12.18 7.34 4.01
N LEU A 270 -11.84 6.06 4.11
CA LEU A 270 -12.25 5.21 5.22
C LEU A 270 -11.67 5.71 6.55
N ARG A 271 -10.40 6.13 6.58
CA ARG A 271 -9.80 6.76 7.76
C ARG A 271 -10.48 8.07 8.12
N PHE A 272 -10.78 8.90 7.13
CA PHE A 272 -11.44 10.18 7.31
C PHE A 272 -12.84 10.00 7.93
N GLU A 273 -13.64 9.09 7.37
CA GLU A 273 -14.96 8.72 7.89
C GLU A 273 -14.87 8.24 9.34
N ARG A 274 -13.93 7.35 9.64
CA ARG A 274 -13.72 6.77 10.98
C ARG A 274 -13.01 7.70 11.97
N GLY A 275 -12.67 8.93 11.58
CA GLY A 275 -11.94 9.88 12.43
C GLY A 275 -10.50 9.45 12.78
N ILE A 276 -9.90 8.59 11.96
CA ILE A 276 -8.53 8.09 12.12
C ILE A 276 -7.56 9.11 11.49
N LYS A 277 -6.43 9.37 12.17
CA LYS A 277 -5.37 10.26 11.65
C LYS A 277 -4.86 9.80 10.27
N PRO A 278 -4.45 10.70 9.36
CA PRO A 278 -3.91 10.28 8.06
C PRO A 278 -2.62 9.47 8.23
N PHE A 279 -2.31 8.62 7.25
CA PHE A 279 -0.96 8.08 7.05
C PHE A 279 -0.06 9.12 6.35
N THR A 280 1.24 8.91 6.40
CA THR A 280 2.20 9.56 5.49
C THR A 280 2.24 8.77 4.18
N LEU A 281 2.16 9.45 3.03
CA LEU A 281 2.33 8.84 1.72
C LEU A 281 3.74 9.12 1.20
N MET A 282 4.59 8.09 1.19
CA MET A 282 6.03 8.20 0.93
C MET A 282 6.41 7.52 -0.39
N SER A 283 6.73 8.32 -1.42
CA SER A 283 7.30 7.76 -2.65
C SER A 283 8.75 7.32 -2.41
N CYS A 284 9.08 6.16 -2.96
CA CYS A 284 10.43 5.66 -3.16
C CYS A 284 10.71 5.38 -4.65
N ASP A 285 9.97 6.02 -5.56
CA ASP A 285 10.28 6.02 -6.99
C ASP A 285 11.33 7.10 -7.34
N ASN A 286 12.11 6.84 -8.38
CA ASN A 286 13.18 7.72 -8.86
C ASN A 286 12.63 8.91 -9.67
N LEU A 287 11.96 9.82 -8.97
CA LEU A 287 11.42 11.06 -9.52
C LEU A 287 12.01 12.27 -8.76
N PRO A 288 12.36 13.37 -9.45
CA PRO A 288 12.65 14.62 -8.77
C PRO A 288 11.46 15.07 -7.93
N GLU A 289 11.72 15.45 -6.68
CA GLU A 289 10.68 15.89 -5.74
C GLU A 289 9.49 14.90 -5.66
N ASN A 290 9.79 13.60 -5.59
CA ASN A 290 8.78 12.54 -5.67
C ASN A 290 7.64 12.66 -4.64
N GLY A 291 7.87 13.29 -3.48
CA GLY A 291 6.83 13.65 -2.53
C GLY A 291 5.84 14.71 -3.07
N GLU A 292 6.34 15.74 -3.76
CA GLU A 292 5.47 16.72 -4.42
C GLU A 292 4.72 16.11 -5.61
N VAL A 293 5.30 15.12 -6.30
CA VAL A 293 4.58 14.34 -7.32
C VAL A 293 3.42 13.56 -6.69
N CYS A 294 3.64 12.86 -5.57
CA CYS A 294 2.57 12.21 -4.81
C CYS A 294 1.45 13.18 -4.43
N LYS A 295 1.83 14.34 -3.87
CA LYS A 295 0.88 15.36 -3.42
C LYS A 295 0.04 15.91 -4.57
N LYS A 296 0.66 16.18 -5.72
CA LYS A 296 -0.04 16.60 -6.94
C LYS A 296 -1.01 15.53 -7.41
N ARG A 297 -0.60 14.26 -7.44
CA ARG A 297 -1.49 13.17 -7.87
C ARG A 297 -2.70 13.00 -6.93
N MET A 298 -2.51 13.07 -5.61
CA MET A 298 -3.61 13.06 -4.63
C MET A 298 -4.53 14.28 -4.77
N THR A 299 -3.97 15.45 -5.07
CA THR A 299 -4.75 16.67 -5.34
C THR A 299 -5.63 16.49 -6.58
N SER A 300 -5.06 16.02 -7.69
CA SER A 300 -5.81 15.73 -8.91
C SER A 300 -6.85 14.64 -8.71
N ALA A 301 -6.58 13.62 -7.88
CA ALA A 301 -7.59 12.61 -7.52
C ALA A 301 -8.80 13.25 -6.82
N GLY A 302 -8.57 14.19 -5.89
CA GLY A 302 -9.64 14.97 -5.28
C GLY A 302 -10.44 15.80 -6.28
N GLU A 303 -9.77 16.43 -7.25
CA GLU A 303 -10.41 17.18 -8.33
C GLU A 303 -11.23 16.26 -9.26
N GLU A 304 -10.72 15.07 -9.59
CA GLU A 304 -11.41 14.04 -10.36
C GLU A 304 -12.71 13.61 -9.67
N LEU A 305 -12.69 13.38 -8.35
CA LEU A 305 -13.89 13.02 -7.57
C LEU A 305 -14.97 14.11 -7.63
N VAL A 306 -14.57 15.37 -7.46
CA VAL A 306 -15.48 16.52 -7.55
C VAL A 306 -16.04 16.67 -8.96
N CYS A 307 -15.18 16.64 -9.98
CA CYS A 307 -15.58 16.80 -11.38
C CYS A 307 -16.45 15.63 -11.88
N GLY A 308 -16.21 14.42 -11.38
CA GLY A 308 -16.99 13.24 -11.69
C GLY A 308 -18.33 13.16 -10.96
N GLY A 309 -18.67 14.16 -10.14
CA GLY A 309 -19.98 14.28 -9.51
C GLY A 309 -20.22 13.31 -8.35
N LEU A 310 -19.16 12.89 -7.65
CA LEU A 310 -19.30 12.09 -6.44
C LEU A 310 -20.12 12.89 -5.40
N CYS A 311 -21.14 12.27 -4.82
CA CYS A 311 -22.18 12.99 -4.06
C CYS A 311 -22.08 12.81 -2.54
N ALA A 312 -21.01 12.20 -2.03
CA ALA A 312 -20.80 12.05 -0.60
C ALA A 312 -20.87 13.40 0.13
N ALA A 313 -21.67 13.48 1.20
CA ALA A 313 -21.92 14.73 1.92
C ALA A 313 -20.65 15.37 2.49
N SER A 314 -19.61 14.56 2.73
CA SER A 314 -18.33 14.98 3.29
C SER A 314 -17.21 15.13 2.25
N LEU A 315 -17.52 15.06 0.94
CA LEU A 315 -16.52 15.09 -0.13
C LEU A 315 -15.63 16.33 -0.06
N ASP A 316 -16.20 17.53 0.03
CA ASP A 316 -15.43 18.78 0.10
C ASP A 316 -14.45 18.78 1.28
N ALA A 317 -14.91 18.31 2.45
CA ALA A 317 -14.08 18.21 3.64
C ALA A 317 -12.97 17.17 3.48
N PHE A 318 -13.26 16.04 2.84
CA PHE A 318 -12.29 15.00 2.52
C PHE A 318 -11.20 15.50 1.56
N VAL A 319 -11.57 16.20 0.48
CA VAL A 319 -10.62 16.75 -0.51
C VAL A 319 -9.68 17.77 0.15
N VAL A 320 -10.19 18.64 1.02
CA VAL A 320 -9.34 19.55 1.81
C VAL A 320 -8.44 18.77 2.77
N TRP A 321 -8.95 17.71 3.38
CA TRP A 321 -8.21 16.91 4.34
C TRP A 321 -7.02 16.16 3.72
N ILE A 322 -7.18 15.53 2.55
CA ILE A 322 -6.05 14.86 1.86
C ILE A 322 -4.95 15.84 1.45
N GLN A 323 -5.29 17.12 1.18
CA GLN A 323 -4.32 18.14 0.81
C GLN A 323 -3.55 18.72 2.02
N THR A 324 -4.18 18.76 3.19
CA THR A 324 -3.66 19.50 4.36
C THR A 324 -3.17 18.60 5.49
N ALA A 325 -3.81 17.45 5.70
CA ALA A 325 -3.52 16.56 6.81
C ALA A 325 -2.46 15.50 6.45
N VAL A 326 -2.55 14.90 5.25
CA VAL A 326 -1.60 13.90 4.75
C VAL A 326 -0.22 14.53 4.52
N LYS A 327 0.85 13.78 4.80
CA LYS A 327 2.24 14.20 4.58
C LYS A 327 2.83 13.46 3.38
N TYR A 328 3.62 14.19 2.60
CA TYR A 328 4.18 13.74 1.33
C TYR A 328 5.70 14.02 1.27
N PRO A 329 6.53 13.32 2.06
CA PRO A 329 7.96 13.56 2.05
C PRO A 329 8.57 13.17 0.71
N SER A 330 9.52 13.99 0.24
CA SER A 330 10.40 13.60 -0.87
C SER A 330 11.54 12.76 -0.33
N THR A 331 11.99 11.80 -1.14
CA THR A 331 13.12 10.91 -0.86
C THR A 331 14.13 10.95 -2.01
N MET A 332 15.39 10.66 -1.71
CA MET A 332 16.37 10.23 -2.71
C MET A 332 16.68 8.77 -2.39
N VAL A 333 16.57 7.89 -3.39
CA VAL A 333 16.76 6.46 -3.17
C VAL A 333 17.72 5.95 -4.22
N ASP A 334 18.73 5.20 -3.78
CA ASP A 334 19.76 4.70 -4.66
C ASP A 334 20.22 3.32 -4.22
N ARG A 335 20.15 2.37 -5.16
CA ARG A 335 20.68 1.01 -5.09
C ARG A 335 20.41 0.32 -6.42
N ILE A 336 21.45 0.06 -7.21
CA ILE A 336 21.32 -0.73 -8.44
C ILE A 336 20.77 -2.12 -8.07
N THR A 337 19.60 -2.42 -8.65
CA THR A 337 18.84 -3.65 -8.37
C THR A 337 18.35 -4.24 -9.69
N PRO A 338 19.17 -5.04 -10.39
CA PRO A 338 18.76 -5.69 -11.63
C PRO A 338 17.57 -6.62 -11.41
N ALA A 339 16.80 -6.85 -12.47
CA ALA A 339 15.80 -7.92 -12.45
C ALA A 339 16.50 -9.28 -12.28
N THR A 340 16.03 -10.08 -11.33
CA THR A 340 16.53 -11.45 -11.13
C THR A 340 16.24 -12.29 -12.37
N SER A 341 17.30 -12.81 -12.99
CA SER A 341 17.20 -13.67 -14.17
C SER A 341 17.14 -15.16 -13.78
N TRP A 342 16.69 -16.01 -14.72
CA TRP A 342 16.78 -17.46 -14.57
C TRP A 342 18.22 -17.96 -14.38
N GLU A 343 19.19 -17.28 -14.99
CA GLU A 343 20.61 -17.59 -14.80
C GLU A 343 21.06 -17.27 -13.38
N ASP A 344 20.61 -16.14 -12.81
CA ASP A 344 20.92 -15.79 -11.42
C ASP A 344 20.43 -16.86 -10.44
N ILE A 345 19.21 -17.37 -10.65
CA ILE A 345 18.62 -18.44 -9.84
C ILE A 345 19.39 -19.75 -10.04
N ALA A 346 19.59 -20.17 -11.29
CA ALA A 346 20.20 -21.46 -11.62
C ALA A 346 21.67 -21.57 -11.16
N THR A 347 22.39 -20.45 -11.14
CA THR A 347 23.80 -20.40 -10.74
C THR A 347 24.00 -20.05 -9.27
N LEU A 348 22.94 -19.73 -8.52
CA LEU A 348 23.00 -19.38 -7.11
C LEU A 348 23.65 -20.46 -6.22
N PRO A 349 23.38 -21.78 -6.41
CA PRO A 349 23.97 -22.82 -5.60
C PRO A 349 25.49 -22.88 -5.80
N GLU A 350 25.91 -22.88 -7.07
CA GLU A 350 27.32 -22.89 -7.43
C GLU A 350 28.04 -21.61 -6.97
N ARG A 351 27.44 -20.43 -7.16
CA ARG A 351 28.10 -19.14 -6.90
C ARG A 351 28.13 -18.77 -5.43
N CYS A 352 27.03 -19.02 -4.71
CA CYS A 352 26.82 -18.53 -3.35
C CYS A 352 26.67 -19.66 -2.31
N GLY A 353 26.54 -20.92 -2.72
CA GLY A 353 26.25 -22.03 -1.80
C GLY A 353 24.86 -21.96 -1.17
N ILE A 354 23.91 -21.30 -1.84
CA ILE A 354 22.50 -21.20 -1.40
C ILE A 354 21.56 -21.47 -2.57
N GLU A 355 20.36 -21.93 -2.25
CA GLU A 355 19.24 -22.10 -3.17
C GLU A 355 18.09 -21.21 -2.70
N ASP A 356 17.46 -20.52 -3.65
CA ASP A 356 16.26 -19.72 -3.44
C ASP A 356 15.53 -19.55 -4.78
N GLU A 357 14.20 -19.57 -4.78
CA GLU A 357 13.40 -19.50 -6.01
C GLU A 357 13.32 -18.09 -6.61
N TRP A 358 13.48 -17.04 -5.79
CA TRP A 358 13.36 -15.66 -6.24
C TRP A 358 14.19 -14.68 -5.39
N PRO A 359 15.54 -14.86 -5.34
CA PRO A 359 16.41 -13.95 -4.62
C PRO A 359 16.30 -12.56 -5.23
N VAL A 360 16.71 -11.53 -4.49
CA VAL A 360 16.87 -10.19 -5.07
C VAL A 360 18.35 -9.88 -5.28
N MET A 361 18.67 -9.50 -6.52
CA MET A 361 20.03 -9.14 -6.91
C MET A 361 20.26 -7.65 -6.74
N SER A 362 21.39 -7.25 -6.18
CA SER A 362 21.75 -5.84 -6.07
C SER A 362 23.26 -5.61 -6.04
N GLU A 363 23.67 -4.35 -6.04
CA GLU A 363 24.99 -3.95 -5.54
C GLU A 363 25.00 -3.84 -3.99
N PRO A 364 26.17 -3.75 -3.31
CA PRO A 364 26.24 -3.51 -1.88
C PRO A 364 25.96 -2.06 -1.49
N TYR A 365 26.26 -1.10 -2.38
CA TYR A 365 25.96 0.30 -2.13
C TYR A 365 24.45 0.51 -2.02
N LYS A 366 24.04 1.32 -1.04
CA LYS A 366 22.67 1.79 -0.87
C LYS A 366 22.66 3.16 -0.20
N HIS A 367 21.76 4.03 -0.62
CA HIS A 367 21.55 5.35 -0.05
C HIS A 367 20.06 5.64 0.04
N TRP A 368 19.63 6.21 1.17
CA TRP A 368 18.29 6.76 1.36
C TRP A 368 18.37 8.11 2.07
#